data_AF-A0A8S9B823-F1
#
_entry.id   AF-A0A8S9B823-F1
#
_cell.length_a   1.000
_cell.length_b   1.000
_cell.length_c   1.000
_cell.angle_alpha   90.00
_cell.angle_beta   90.00
_cell.angle_gamma   90.00
#
_symmetry.space_group_name_H-M   'P 1'
#
loop_
_entity.id
_entity.type
_entity.pdbx_description
1 polymer ?
#
loop_
_entity_poly.entity_id
_entity_poly.type
_entity_poly.pdbx_seq_one_letter_code
_entity_poly.pdbx_strand_id
1 'polypeptide(L)'
;MAYLFGRTTSTAQRHLETRYRSEEGDAFIFFQDMINYLKNAFVDPFKVRNAKNDYGRLVIMPFQKFFDFYTIFFQTARAIQIPESCYINDFTNKVTFALQEVLIPIEGTHATYQDLANYLKGMD
;
A
#
# COMPACT_ATOMS: atom_id res chain seq x y z
N MET A 1 -6.80 19.57 -23.26
CA MET A 1 -7.83 19.54 -22.19
C MET A 1 -8.97 18.57 -22.49
N ALA A 2 -9.64 18.71 -23.63
CA ALA A 2 -10.73 17.81 -24.04
C ALA A 2 -10.37 16.31 -23.99
N TYR A 3 -9.12 15.94 -24.32
CA TYR A 3 -8.63 14.57 -24.20
C TYR A 3 -8.68 14.03 -22.76
N LEU A 4 -8.18 14.78 -21.77
CA LEU A 4 -8.18 14.34 -20.38
C LEU A 4 -9.62 14.23 -19.85
N PHE A 5 -10.42 15.26 -20.12
CA PHE A 5 -11.82 15.32 -19.72
C PHE A 5 -12.64 14.16 -20.31
N GLY A 6 -12.41 13.80 -21.58
CA GLY A 6 -13.05 12.65 -22.24
C GLY A 6 -12.51 11.28 -21.80
N ARG A 7 -11.36 11.22 -21.13
CA ARG A 7 -10.79 9.99 -20.56
C ARG A 7 -11.17 9.77 -19.10
N THR A 8 -11.51 10.83 -18.38
CA THR A 8 -12.03 10.75 -17.01
C THR A 8 -13.52 10.42 -17.03
N THR A 9 -13.97 9.58 -16.09
CA THR A 9 -15.38 9.21 -15.95
C THR A 9 -15.87 9.45 -14.52
N SER A 10 -17.20 9.54 -14.36
CA SER A 10 -17.87 9.60 -13.06
C SER A 10 -17.31 10.74 -12.18
N THR A 11 -16.89 10.42 -10.95
CA THR A 11 -16.40 11.37 -9.95
C THR A 11 -15.26 12.26 -10.46
N ALA A 12 -14.27 11.70 -11.15
CA ALA A 12 -13.13 12.47 -11.66
C ALA A 12 -13.56 13.50 -12.73
N GLN A 13 -14.49 13.11 -13.60
CA GLN A 13 -15.03 14.02 -14.62
C GLN A 13 -15.86 15.14 -13.99
N ARG A 14 -16.67 14.82 -12.97
CA ARG A 14 -17.47 15.79 -12.24
C ARG A 14 -16.62 16.83 -11.53
N HIS A 15 -15.49 16.42 -10.94
CA HIS A 15 -14.51 17.33 -10.35
C HIS A 15 -13.88 18.28 -11.37
N LEU A 16 -13.65 17.81 -12.59
CA LEU A 16 -13.11 18.66 -13.67
C LEU A 16 -14.18 19.59 -14.25
N GLU A 17 -15.43 19.15 -14.34
CA GLU A 17 -16.54 19.89 -14.98
C GLU A 17 -16.77 21.27 -14.35
N THR A 18 -16.66 21.37 -13.03
CA THR A 18 -16.86 22.62 -12.26
C THR A 18 -15.92 23.74 -12.71
N ARG A 19 -14.68 23.41 -13.05
CA ARG A 19 -13.67 24.36 -13.53
C ARG A 19 -13.53 24.40 -15.04
N TYR A 20 -13.87 23.30 -15.72
CA TYR A 20 -13.81 23.22 -17.19
C TYR A 20 -14.86 24.11 -17.87
N ARG A 21 -16.02 24.35 -17.23
CA ARG A 21 -17.08 25.24 -17.74
C ARG A 21 -17.08 26.63 -17.09
N SER A 22 -16.10 26.95 -16.25
CA SER A 22 -16.08 28.25 -15.57
C SER A 22 -15.65 29.36 -16.53
N GLU A 23 -16.49 30.38 -16.69
CA GLU A 23 -16.17 31.61 -17.44
C GLU A 23 -15.42 32.64 -16.56
N GLU A 24 -15.40 32.42 -15.23
CA GLU A 24 -14.82 33.31 -14.23
C GLU A 24 -13.34 33.00 -13.97
N GLY A 25 -12.47 33.03 -14.98
CA GLY A 25 -11.00 33.01 -14.82
C GLY A 25 -10.35 31.80 -14.11
N ASP A 26 -11.12 30.89 -13.50
CA ASP A 26 -10.69 29.68 -12.78
C ASP A 26 -10.69 28.44 -13.70
N ALA A 27 -10.66 28.68 -15.02
CA ALA A 27 -10.57 27.63 -16.02
C ALA A 27 -9.15 27.06 -16.07
N PHE A 28 -9.04 25.74 -16.30
CA PHE A 28 -7.73 25.10 -16.44
C PHE A 28 -7.04 25.56 -17.74
N ILE A 29 -5.89 26.21 -17.58
CA ILE A 29 -5.07 26.68 -18.72
C ILE A 29 -4.15 25.57 -19.21
N PHE A 30 -3.48 24.85 -18.30
CA PHE A 30 -2.53 23.79 -18.65
C PHE A 30 -2.99 22.39 -18.24
N PHE A 31 -2.74 21.41 -19.11
CA PHE A 31 -3.08 20.00 -18.87
C PHE A 31 -2.49 19.47 -17.56
N GLN A 32 -1.29 19.95 -17.20
CA GLN A 32 -0.63 19.59 -15.96
C GLN A 32 -1.44 20.04 -14.73
N ASP A 33 -2.13 21.17 -14.81
CA ASP A 33 -2.95 21.68 -13.71
C ASP A 33 -4.18 20.81 -13.49
N MET A 34 -4.79 20.30 -14.56
CA MET A 34 -5.89 19.33 -14.44
C MET A 34 -5.42 18.03 -13.78
N ILE A 35 -4.24 17.52 -14.15
CA ILE A 35 -3.66 16.32 -13.53
C ILE A 35 -3.34 16.58 -12.06
N ASN A 36 -2.71 17.71 -11.74
CA ASN A 36 -2.35 18.06 -10.37
C ASN A 36 -3.59 18.28 -9.50
N TYR A 37 -4.62 18.92 -10.04
CA TYR A 37 -5.91 19.09 -9.38
C TYR A 37 -6.55 17.75 -9.05
N LEU A 38 -6.61 16.83 -10.01
CA LEU A 38 -7.11 15.47 -9.75
C LEU A 38 -6.26 14.72 -8.74
N LYS A 39 -4.92 14.78 -8.86
CA LYS A 39 -4.03 14.17 -7.87
C LYS A 39 -4.34 14.70 -6.47
N ASN A 40 -4.44 16.00 -6.30
CA ASN A 40 -4.71 16.60 -4.99
C ASN A 40 -6.11 16.29 -4.47
N ALA A 41 -7.13 16.24 -5.34
CA ALA A 41 -8.51 15.93 -4.96
C ALA A 41 -8.68 14.47 -4.52
N PHE A 42 -7.90 13.54 -5.06
CA PHE A 42 -7.99 12.10 -4.78
C PHE A 42 -6.87 11.57 -3.87
N VAL A 43 -5.91 12.41 -3.48
CA VAL A 43 -4.92 12.03 -2.47
C VAL A 43 -5.61 12.00 -1.11
N ASP A 44 -5.72 10.81 -0.53
CA ASP A 44 -6.13 10.66 0.87
C ASP A 44 -5.06 11.29 1.78
N PRO A 45 -5.36 12.40 2.50
CA PRO A 45 -4.41 13.05 3.38
C PRO A 45 -4.00 12.16 4.56
N PHE A 46 -4.80 11.13 4.86
CA PHE A 46 -4.54 10.17 5.91
C PHE A 46 -3.98 8.85 5.38
N LYS A 47 -3.62 8.75 4.09
CA LYS A 47 -3.14 7.49 3.47
C LYS A 47 -2.05 6.80 4.28
N VAL A 48 -1.04 7.54 4.72
CA VAL A 48 0.07 7.00 5.53
C VAL A 48 -0.41 6.57 6.91
N ARG A 49 -1.29 7.35 7.54
CA ARG A 49 -1.86 7.02 8.86
C ARG A 49 -2.74 5.77 8.77
N ASN A 50 -3.58 5.68 7.74
CA ASN A 50 -4.45 4.55 7.47
C ASN A 50 -3.61 3.30 7.20
N ALA A 51 -2.59 3.40 6.33
CA ALA A 51 -1.66 2.30 6.09
C ALA A 51 -0.91 1.86 7.35
N LYS A 52 -0.52 2.79 8.25
CA LYS A 52 0.08 2.44 9.55
C LYS A 52 -0.91 1.70 10.45
N ASN A 53 -2.17 2.13 10.49
CA ASN A 53 -3.21 1.47 11.27
C ASN A 53 -3.52 0.07 10.71
N ASP A 54 -3.62 -0.06 9.39
CA ASP A 54 -3.87 -1.32 8.69
C ASP A 54 -2.70 -2.28 8.92
N TYR A 55 -1.46 -1.79 8.80
CA TYR A 55 -0.27 -2.55 9.13
C TYR A 55 -0.26 -2.97 10.60
N GLY A 56 -0.60 -2.09 11.54
CA GLY A 56 -0.66 -2.41 12.97
C GLY A 56 -1.64 -3.56 13.27
N ARG A 57 -2.78 -3.59 12.57
CA ARG A 57 -3.82 -4.62 12.71
C ARG A 57 -3.56 -5.88 11.88
N LEU A 58 -2.59 -5.84 10.97
CA LEU A 58 -2.28 -6.96 10.10
C LEU A 58 -1.79 -8.15 10.92
N VAL A 59 -2.54 -9.25 10.87
CA VAL A 59 -2.25 -10.56 11.47
C VAL A 59 -2.76 -11.62 10.49
N ILE A 60 -2.05 -12.74 10.36
CA ILE A 60 -2.46 -13.83 9.47
C ILE A 60 -3.77 -14.44 9.99
N MET A 61 -4.75 -14.61 9.09
CA MET A 61 -6.02 -15.26 9.47
C MET A 61 -5.87 -16.80 9.43
N PRO A 62 -6.64 -17.56 10.24
CA PRO A 62 -6.51 -19.02 10.36
C PRO A 62 -6.60 -19.83 9.05
N PHE A 63 -7.25 -19.28 8.01
CA PHE A 63 -7.42 -19.92 6.70
C PHE A 63 -6.80 -19.13 5.55
N GLN A 64 -6.05 -18.08 5.86
CA GLN A 64 -5.37 -17.28 4.86
C GLN A 64 -4.11 -17.99 4.39
N LYS A 65 -3.90 -18.07 3.08
CA LYS A 65 -2.66 -18.61 2.53
C LYS A 65 -1.48 -17.74 2.95
N PHE A 66 -0.38 -18.40 3.30
CA PHE A 66 0.84 -17.75 3.73
C PHE A 66 1.36 -16.72 2.71
N PHE A 67 1.41 -17.10 1.42
CA PHE A 67 1.88 -16.21 0.36
C PHE A 67 1.03 -14.95 0.15
N ASP A 68 -0.29 -15.08 0.28
CA ASP A 68 -1.21 -13.95 0.16
C ASP A 68 -0.96 -12.97 1.32
N PHE A 69 -0.85 -13.50 2.54
CA PHE A 69 -0.49 -12.70 3.72
C PHE A 69 0.88 -12.03 3.56
N TYR A 70 1.90 -12.80 3.15
CA TYR A 70 3.27 -12.32 2.96
C TYR A 70 3.33 -11.16 1.97
N THR A 71 2.60 -11.28 0.85
CA THR A 71 2.53 -10.22 -0.16
C THR A 71 1.89 -8.95 0.41
N ILE A 72 0.79 -9.09 1.14
CA ILE A 72 0.09 -7.96 1.77
C ILE A 72 0.99 -7.30 2.82
N PHE A 73 1.66 -8.08 3.67
CA PHE A 73 2.61 -7.59 4.67
C PHE A 73 3.69 -6.71 4.01
N PHE A 74 4.31 -7.22 2.95
CA PHE A 74 5.40 -6.51 2.29
C PHE A 74 4.94 -5.24 1.54
N GLN A 75 3.81 -5.32 0.82
CA GLN A 75 3.23 -4.16 0.15
C GLN A 75 2.91 -3.05 1.16
N THR A 76 2.34 -3.42 2.31
CA THR A 76 1.97 -2.47 3.35
C THR A 76 3.21 -1.91 4.04
N ALA A 77 4.19 -2.74 4.42
CA ALA A 77 5.45 -2.32 5.04
C ALA A 77 6.23 -1.31 4.15
N ARG A 78 6.27 -1.56 2.84
CA ARG A 78 6.84 -0.62 1.86
C ARG A 78 6.06 0.67 1.77
N ALA A 79 4.73 0.62 1.78
CA ALA A 79 3.89 1.81 1.72
C ALA A 79 4.12 2.76 2.91
N ILE A 80 4.50 2.22 4.08
CA ILE A 80 4.83 3.00 5.28
C ILE A 80 6.33 3.15 5.55
N GLN A 81 7.19 2.68 4.65
CA GLN A 81 8.65 2.80 4.69
C GLN A 81 9.29 2.24 5.99
N ILE A 82 8.86 1.06 6.45
CA ILE A 82 9.51 0.40 7.58
C ILE A 82 10.94 -0.04 7.19
N PRO A 83 11.94 0.14 8.07
CA PRO A 83 13.29 -0.39 7.85
C PRO A 83 13.31 -1.91 7.75
N GLU A 84 14.08 -2.46 6.81
CA GLU A 84 14.18 -3.91 6.61
C GLU A 84 14.67 -4.66 7.86
N SER A 85 15.48 -4.01 8.70
CA SER A 85 15.93 -4.54 9.99
C SER A 85 14.78 -4.88 10.96
N CYS A 86 13.62 -4.25 10.80
CA CYS A 86 12.44 -4.51 11.62
C CYS A 86 11.54 -5.61 11.05
N TYR A 87 11.75 -6.03 9.80
CA TYR A 87 10.80 -6.89 9.09
C TYR A 87 10.65 -8.26 9.74
N ILE A 88 11.75 -8.86 10.21
CA ILE A 88 11.73 -10.19 10.82
C ILE A 88 10.88 -10.18 12.09
N ASN A 89 11.20 -9.29 13.04
CA ASN A 89 10.47 -9.17 14.30
C ASN A 89 8.99 -8.80 14.08
N ASP A 90 8.72 -7.84 13.20
CA ASP A 90 7.34 -7.44 12.88
C ASP A 90 6.56 -8.58 12.23
N PHE A 91 7.19 -9.35 11.34
CA PHE A 91 6.57 -10.48 10.68
C PHE A 91 6.20 -11.58 11.67
N THR A 92 7.13 -11.93 12.56
CA THR A 92 6.93 -12.96 13.59
C THR A 92 5.80 -12.60 14.54
N ASN A 93 5.68 -11.32 14.94
CA ASN A 93 4.57 -10.86 15.79
C ASN A 93 3.19 -10.90 15.10
N LYS A 94 3.13 -11.11 13.78
CA LYS A 94 1.90 -11.06 12.99
C LYS A 94 1.46 -12.42 12.44
N VAL A 95 2.27 -13.45 12.61
CA VAL A 95 1.91 -14.83 12.25
C VAL A 95 1.34 -15.58 13.46
N THR A 96 0.73 -16.74 13.22
CA THR A 96 0.19 -17.58 14.29
C THR A 96 1.30 -18.15 15.17
N PHE A 97 0.98 -18.51 16.41
CA PHE A 97 1.93 -19.16 17.33
C PHE A 97 2.60 -20.40 16.72
N ALA A 98 1.85 -21.24 15.99
CA ALA A 98 2.42 -22.41 15.32
C ALA A 98 3.48 -22.04 14.27
N LEU A 99 3.29 -20.93 13.55
CA LEU A 99 4.30 -20.41 12.62
C LEU A 99 5.45 -19.73 13.36
N GLN A 100 5.19 -19.04 14.47
CA GLN A 100 6.23 -18.45 15.30
C GLN A 100 7.20 -19.51 15.84
N GLU A 101 6.70 -20.66 16.31
CA GLU A 101 7.53 -21.77 16.79
C GLU A 101 8.49 -22.29 15.72
N VAL A 102 8.06 -22.28 14.44
CA VAL A 102 8.91 -22.66 13.31
C VAL A 102 9.90 -21.55 12.95
N LEU A 103 9.50 -20.27 13.08
CA LEU A 103 10.30 -19.13 12.66
C LEU A 103 11.39 -18.73 13.66
N ILE A 104 11.12 -18.77 14.97
CA ILE A 104 12.07 -18.35 16.02
C ILE A 104 13.47 -19.01 15.85
N PRO A 105 13.61 -20.32 15.59
CA PRO A 105 14.92 -20.95 15.34
C PRO A 105 15.61 -20.46 14.05
N ILE A 106 14.80 -20.12 13.04
CA ILE A 106 15.24 -19.67 11.72
C ILE A 106 15.74 -18.23 11.81
N GLU A 107 15.10 -17.37 12.60
CA GLU A 107 15.55 -15.99 12.85
C GLU A 107 16.98 -15.93 13.40
N GLY A 108 17.37 -16.85 14.27
CA GLY A 108 18.73 -16.93 14.82
C GLY A 108 19.79 -17.40 13.81
N THR A 109 19.34 -18.04 12.72
CA THR A 109 20.23 -18.67 11.72
C THR A 109 20.35 -17.83 10.45
N HIS A 110 19.30 -17.09 10.09
CA HIS A 110 19.23 -16.30 8.87
C HIS A 110 19.42 -14.81 9.17
N ALA A 111 20.56 -14.27 8.72
CA ALA A 111 20.92 -12.87 8.96
C ALA A 111 20.05 -11.87 8.17
N THR A 112 19.39 -12.31 7.09
CA THR A 112 18.55 -11.43 6.27
C THR A 112 17.13 -11.98 6.09
N TYR A 113 16.18 -11.05 5.98
CA TYR A 113 14.78 -11.35 5.70
C TYR A 113 14.58 -12.09 4.37
N GLN A 114 15.45 -11.85 3.38
CA GLN A 114 15.37 -12.54 2.08
C GLN A 114 15.65 -14.04 2.21
N ASP A 115 16.58 -14.43 3.08
CA ASP A 115 16.90 -15.84 3.31
C ASP A 115 15.72 -16.57 4.00
N LEU A 116 15.12 -15.91 4.98
CA LEU A 116 13.92 -16.39 5.68
C LEU A 116 12.72 -16.52 4.72
N ALA A 117 12.52 -15.53 3.86
CA ALA A 117 11.48 -15.58 2.83
C ALA A 117 11.69 -16.74 1.85
N ASN A 118 12.92 -16.97 1.37
CA ASN A 118 13.22 -18.06 0.44
C ASN A 118 13.01 -19.44 1.08
N TYR A 119 13.33 -19.59 2.35
CA TYR A 119 13.07 -20.82 3.10
C TYR A 119 11.56 -21.10 3.22
N LEU A 120 10.76 -20.08 3.60
CA LEU A 120 9.30 -20.24 3.76
C LEU A 120 8.58 -20.55 2.47
N LYS A 121 9.09 -20.05 1.34
CA LYS A 121 8.57 -20.40 0.01
C LYS A 121 8.77 -21.87 -0.36
N GLY A 122 9.71 -22.56 0.28
CA GLY A 122 9.99 -23.98 0.05
C GLY A 122 9.21 -24.93 0.96
N MET A 123 8.41 -24.41 1.91
CA MET A 123 7.62 -25.21 2.86
C MET A 123 6.16 -25.42 2.45
N ASP A 124 5.68 -24.71 1.43
CA ASP A 124 4.33 -24.84 0.83
C ASP A 124 4.36 -25.80 -0.37
#